data_AF-A0A383VFQ0-F1
#
_entry.id   AF-A0A383VFQ0-F1
#
_cell.length_a   1.000
_cell.length_b   1.000
_cell.length_c   1.000
_cell.angle_alpha   90.00
_cell.angle_beta   90.00
_cell.angle_gamma   90.00
#
_symmetry.space_group_name_H-M   'P 1'
#
loop_
_entity.id
_entity.type
_entity.pdbx_description
1 polymer ?
#
loop_
_entity_poly.entity_id
_entity_poly.type
_entity_poly.pdbx_seq_one_letter_code
_entity_poly.pdbx_strand_id
1 'polypeptide(L)'
;MASDIGGAVAALQAAGEGIDALITAVGKAKFLDETPGEDRQKLRAARTKLRKLLAAREAGGGTVSAGAAAAAAGVPAEKSPHMKTSYDAVEFDTLADVYEGLKWRMISKPGGATVKPDDFYRLYALQQQASQGDNTTERPMWAEKGGLDFKGRARWDAWAALKGLASEEAKLRFVKLFYEFPPSALYSDTRGGVTA
;
A
#
# COMPACT_ATOMS: atom_id res chain seq x y z
N MET A 1 34.05 -18.55 -6.85
CA MET A 1 34.49 -17.31 -7.51
C MET A 1 34.39 -16.21 -6.49
N ALA A 2 35.51 -15.58 -6.12
CA ALA A 2 35.53 -14.54 -5.09
C ALA A 2 34.71 -13.35 -5.59
N SER A 3 33.62 -13.03 -4.91
CA SER A 3 32.82 -11.83 -5.17
C SER A 3 33.72 -10.62 -4.89
N ASP A 4 34.16 -9.92 -5.92
CA ASP A 4 35.02 -8.74 -5.79
C ASP A 4 34.20 -7.56 -5.23
N ILE A 5 34.09 -7.54 -3.90
CA ILE A 5 33.38 -6.49 -3.13
C ILE A 5 34.01 -5.12 -3.40
N GLY A 6 35.36 -5.06 -3.42
CA GLY A 6 36.11 -3.84 -3.65
C GLY A 6 35.88 -3.26 -5.05
N GLY A 7 35.93 -4.11 -6.07
CA GLY A 7 35.65 -3.71 -7.46
C GLY A 7 34.20 -3.25 -7.66
N ALA A 8 33.23 -3.90 -7.00
CA ALA A 8 31.83 -3.49 -7.07
C ALA A 8 31.59 -2.12 -6.43
N VAL A 9 32.19 -1.86 -5.27
CA VAL A 9 32.10 -0.56 -4.59
C VAL A 9 32.80 0.55 -5.39
N ALA A 10 33.98 0.27 -5.94
CA ALA A 10 34.71 1.21 -6.80
C ALA A 10 33.90 1.57 -8.06
N ALA A 11 33.22 0.60 -8.67
CA ALA A 11 32.34 0.84 -9.81
C ALA A 11 31.14 1.73 -9.47
N LEU A 12 30.56 1.60 -8.27
CA LEU A 12 29.47 2.47 -7.80
C LEU A 12 29.95 3.91 -7.58
N GLN A 13 31.17 4.10 -7.08
CA GLN A 13 31.77 5.43 -6.89
C GLN A 13 32.16 6.06 -8.24
N ALA A 14 32.77 5.29 -9.14
CA ALA A 14 33.19 5.75 -10.47
C ALA A 14 32.00 6.13 -11.37
N ALA A 15 30.83 5.50 -11.18
CA ALA A 15 29.62 5.84 -11.91
C ALA A 15 29.13 7.28 -11.65
N GLY A 16 29.52 7.90 -10.52
CA GLY A 16 29.31 9.32 -10.26
C GLY A 16 27.85 9.75 -10.40
N GLU A 17 27.54 10.52 -11.44
CA GLU A 17 26.20 11.02 -11.79
C GLU A 17 25.65 10.44 -13.11
N GLY A 18 26.37 9.50 -13.73
CA GLY A 18 25.91 8.85 -14.95
C GLY A 18 24.79 7.86 -14.66
N ILE A 19 23.58 8.11 -15.16
CA ILE A 19 22.41 7.26 -14.95
C ILE A 19 22.67 5.83 -15.47
N ASP A 20 23.15 5.68 -16.70
CA ASP A 20 23.36 4.37 -17.33
C ASP A 20 24.52 3.57 -16.67
N ALA A 21 25.56 4.30 -16.23
CA ALA A 21 26.67 3.74 -15.47
C ALA A 21 26.20 3.25 -14.09
N LEU A 22 25.36 4.02 -13.40
CA LEU A 22 24.77 3.64 -12.11
C LEU A 22 23.84 2.43 -12.22
N ILE A 23 23.02 2.34 -13.27
CA ILE A 23 22.17 1.16 -13.51
C ILE A 23 23.01 -0.11 -13.62
N THR A 24 24.07 -0.06 -14.44
CA THR A 24 24.97 -1.21 -14.65
C THR A 24 25.72 -1.58 -13.37
N ALA A 25 26.24 -0.58 -12.65
CA ALA A 25 27.01 -0.80 -11.42
C ALA A 25 26.13 -1.34 -10.29
N VAL A 26 24.91 -0.81 -10.10
CA VAL A 26 23.94 -1.30 -9.12
C VAL A 26 23.50 -2.73 -9.44
N GLY A 27 23.32 -3.06 -10.72
CA GLY A 27 23.00 -4.42 -11.16
C GLY A 27 24.09 -5.43 -10.79
N LYS A 28 25.36 -5.08 -11.04
CA LYS A 28 26.52 -5.92 -10.70
C LYS A 28 26.75 -6.02 -9.19
N ALA A 29 26.45 -4.96 -8.44
CA ALA A 29 26.67 -4.88 -7.00
C ALA A 29 25.50 -5.44 -6.16
N LYS A 30 24.48 -6.06 -6.77
CA LYS A 30 23.30 -6.61 -6.06
C LYS A 30 23.65 -7.63 -4.98
N PHE A 31 24.76 -8.37 -5.13
CA PHE A 31 25.24 -9.32 -4.13
C PHE A 31 25.72 -8.65 -2.82
N LEU A 32 26.00 -7.33 -2.83
CA LEU A 32 26.35 -6.57 -1.63
C LEU A 32 25.16 -6.39 -0.66
N ASP A 33 23.93 -6.74 -1.07
CA ASP A 33 22.79 -6.76 -0.15
C ASP A 33 22.90 -7.87 0.92
N GLU A 34 23.68 -8.93 0.64
CA GLU A 34 23.87 -10.10 1.52
C GLU A 34 25.07 -9.95 2.46
N THR A 35 25.99 -9.00 2.18
CA THR A 35 27.15 -8.71 3.04
C THR A 35 26.78 -7.68 4.13
N PRO A 36 26.86 -8.03 5.43
CA PRO A 36 26.64 -7.07 6.50
C PRO A 36 27.79 -6.05 6.56
N GLY A 37 27.48 -4.76 6.54
CA GLY A 37 28.48 -3.70 6.75
C GLY A 37 28.34 -2.49 5.83
N GLU A 38 29.44 -1.77 5.67
CA GLU A 38 29.56 -0.50 4.95
C GLU A 38 29.26 -0.64 3.44
N ASP A 39 29.57 -1.79 2.85
CA ASP A 39 29.40 -2.03 1.41
C ASP A 39 27.92 -2.06 1.00
N ARG A 40 27.05 -2.59 1.87
CA ARG A 40 25.59 -2.53 1.69
C ARG A 40 25.07 -1.09 1.74
N GLN A 41 25.65 -0.25 2.58
CA GLN A 41 25.29 1.15 2.68
C GLN A 41 25.66 1.91 1.39
N LYS A 42 26.80 1.57 0.77
CA LYS A 42 27.23 2.13 -0.52
C LYS A 42 26.30 1.74 -1.67
N LEU A 43 25.84 0.48 -1.71
CA LEU A 43 24.81 0.04 -2.66
C LEU A 43 23.49 0.81 -2.48
N ARG A 44 23.03 0.97 -1.24
CA ARG A 44 21.79 1.73 -0.94
C ARG A 44 21.92 3.20 -1.34
N ALA A 45 23.06 3.83 -1.05
CA ALA A 45 23.32 5.22 -1.44
C ALA A 45 23.29 5.37 -2.98
N ALA A 46 23.91 4.45 -3.72
CA ALA A 46 23.89 4.45 -5.17
C ALA A 46 22.47 4.24 -5.75
N ARG A 47 21.67 3.34 -5.16
CA ARG A 47 20.25 3.13 -5.54
C ARG A 47 19.39 4.38 -5.33
N THR A 48 19.56 5.06 -4.19
CA THR A 48 18.87 6.33 -3.92
C THR A 48 19.30 7.42 -4.91
N LYS A 49 20.59 7.51 -5.24
CA LYS A 49 21.10 8.46 -6.24
C LYS A 49 20.53 8.19 -7.62
N LEU A 50 20.51 6.92 -8.06
CA LEU A 50 19.90 6.51 -9.32
C LEU A 50 18.43 6.91 -9.40
N ARG A 51 17.64 6.65 -8.34
CA ARG A 51 16.24 7.05 -8.26
C ARG A 51 16.08 8.56 -8.38
N LYS A 52 16.93 9.34 -7.71
CA LYS A 52 16.89 10.81 -7.76
C LYS A 52 17.23 11.35 -9.16
N LEU A 53 18.21 10.76 -9.83
CA LEU A 53 18.63 11.17 -11.18
C LEU A 53 17.59 10.79 -12.24
N LEU A 54 16.95 9.62 -12.11
CA LEU A 54 15.83 9.23 -12.97
C LEU A 54 14.63 10.17 -12.78
N ALA A 55 14.26 10.49 -11.53
CA ALA A 55 13.20 11.44 -11.24
C ALA A 55 13.53 12.86 -11.75
N ALA A 56 14.80 13.29 -11.66
CA ALA A 56 15.24 14.58 -12.20
C ALA A 56 15.22 14.60 -13.75
N ARG A 57 15.55 13.48 -14.40
CA ARG A 57 15.42 13.31 -15.87
C ARG A 57 13.96 13.36 -16.32
N GLU A 58 13.07 12.73 -15.57
CA GLU A 58 11.62 12.77 -15.82
C GLU A 58 11.06 14.18 -15.62
N ALA A 59 11.51 14.90 -14.59
CA ALA A 59 11.13 16.30 -14.35
C ALA A 59 11.69 17.30 -15.38
N GLY A 60 12.84 16.99 -15.99
CA GLY A 60 13.45 17.81 -17.05
C GLY A 60 12.93 17.54 -18.47
N GLY A 61 12.02 16.57 -18.65
CA GLY A 61 11.56 16.08 -19.95
C GLY A 61 10.04 16.08 -20.11
N GLY A 62 9.36 17.19 -19.81
CA GLY A 62 7.91 17.24 -19.96
C GLY A 62 7.29 18.63 -19.83
N THR A 63 7.41 19.47 -20.86
CA THR A 63 6.40 20.50 -21.13
C THR A 63 5.21 19.86 -21.86
N VAL A 64 4.23 19.35 -21.11
CA VAL A 64 2.83 19.29 -21.54
C VAL A 64 1.93 19.61 -20.35
N SER A 65 1.06 20.58 -20.58
CA SER A 65 0.09 21.13 -19.64
C SER A 65 -1.09 20.19 -19.38
N ALA A 66 -1.36 19.90 -18.12
CA ALA A 66 -2.68 19.75 -17.48
C ALA A 66 -2.38 19.45 -16.00
N GLY A 67 -2.74 20.29 -15.04
CA GLY A 67 -4.12 20.54 -14.67
C GLY A 67 -4.52 19.57 -13.56
N ALA A 68 -4.41 20.04 -12.30
CA ALA A 68 -5.06 19.53 -11.10
C ALA A 68 -5.05 18.00 -10.82
N ALA A 69 -4.23 17.58 -9.85
CA ALA A 69 -4.66 16.68 -8.76
C ALA A 69 -3.52 16.48 -7.76
N ALA A 70 -3.64 17.13 -6.61
CA ALA A 70 -3.07 16.60 -5.38
C ALA A 70 -3.85 15.31 -5.04
N ALA A 71 -3.29 14.14 -5.37
CA ALA A 71 -3.80 12.87 -4.88
C ALA A 71 -2.70 11.81 -4.86
N ALA A 72 -2.52 11.22 -3.68
CA ALA A 72 -1.95 9.90 -3.40
C ALA A 72 -0.53 9.62 -3.91
N ALA A 73 0.44 9.78 -3.00
CA ALA A 73 1.62 8.93 -2.98
C ALA A 73 1.18 7.47 -2.72
N GLY A 74 0.77 6.79 -3.78
CA GLY A 74 0.55 5.35 -3.81
C GLY A 74 1.90 4.64 -3.82
N VAL A 75 2.19 3.92 -2.74
CA VAL A 75 3.11 2.78 -2.73
C VAL A 75 2.79 1.91 -3.95
N PRO A 76 3.77 1.38 -4.71
CA PRO A 76 3.48 0.50 -5.83
C PRO A 76 2.59 -0.63 -5.32
N ALA A 77 1.35 -0.66 -5.82
CA ALA A 77 0.37 -1.66 -5.46
C ALA A 77 0.94 -3.02 -5.88
N GLU A 78 1.51 -3.72 -4.91
CA GLU A 78 1.79 -5.15 -4.96
C GLU A 78 0.41 -5.81 -5.05
N LYS A 79 -0.12 -5.88 -6.28
CA LYS A 79 -1.43 -6.45 -6.59
C LYS A 79 -1.45 -7.85 -6.02
N SER A 80 -2.44 -8.11 -5.16
CA SER A 80 -2.49 -9.34 -4.38
C SER A 80 -2.55 -10.59 -5.26
N PRO A 81 -1.87 -11.67 -4.84
CA PRO A 81 -1.81 -12.93 -5.59
C PRO A 81 -3.16 -13.69 -5.64
N HIS A 82 -4.23 -13.15 -5.07
CA HIS A 82 -5.54 -13.79 -4.93
C HIS A 82 -6.65 -13.16 -5.79
N MET A 83 -6.30 -12.33 -6.79
CA MET A 83 -7.29 -11.80 -7.73
C MET A 83 -8.07 -12.94 -8.40
N LYS A 84 -9.40 -12.92 -8.27
CA LYS A 84 -10.29 -13.86 -8.99
C LYS A 84 -10.70 -13.25 -10.33
N THR A 85 -10.86 -14.09 -11.35
CA THR A 85 -11.35 -13.69 -12.68
C THR A 85 -12.80 -13.22 -12.66
N SER A 86 -13.60 -13.73 -11.72
CA SER A 86 -14.98 -13.30 -11.46
C SER A 86 -15.23 -13.18 -9.96
N TYR A 87 -16.06 -12.21 -9.56
CA TYR A 87 -16.45 -11.95 -8.18
C TYR A 87 -17.97 -12.02 -8.10
N ASP A 88 -18.51 -12.85 -7.21
CA ASP A 88 -19.95 -13.00 -7.02
C ASP A 88 -20.38 -12.39 -5.67
N ALA A 89 -21.47 -11.63 -5.69
CA ALA A 89 -22.03 -10.97 -4.50
C ALA A 89 -22.51 -11.96 -3.42
N VAL A 90 -22.66 -13.24 -3.76
CA VAL A 90 -23.04 -14.32 -2.82
C VAL A 90 -21.93 -14.62 -1.81
N GLU A 91 -20.66 -14.39 -2.18
CA GLU A 91 -19.53 -14.56 -1.26
C GLU A 91 -19.45 -13.44 -0.20
N PHE A 92 -20.25 -12.39 -0.33
CA PHE A 92 -20.19 -11.24 0.57
C PHE A 92 -20.40 -11.63 2.03
N ASP A 93 -21.44 -12.41 2.34
CA ASP A 93 -21.81 -12.72 3.72
C ASP A 93 -20.74 -13.56 4.43
N THR A 94 -20.13 -14.53 3.73
CA THR A 94 -19.05 -15.36 4.31
C THR A 94 -17.76 -14.56 4.48
N LEU A 95 -17.43 -13.71 3.50
CA LEU A 95 -16.25 -12.85 3.56
C LEU A 95 -16.41 -11.73 4.59
N ALA A 96 -17.64 -11.28 4.86
CA ALA A 96 -17.97 -10.30 5.90
C ALA A 96 -17.60 -10.81 7.30
N ASP A 97 -17.80 -12.10 7.58
CA ASP A 97 -17.37 -12.68 8.86
C ASP A 97 -15.86 -12.90 8.92
N VAL A 98 -15.29 -13.38 7.80
CA VAL A 98 -13.85 -13.68 7.71
C VAL A 98 -13.00 -12.42 7.85
N TYR A 99 -13.38 -11.31 7.19
CA TYR A 99 -12.52 -10.12 7.17
C TYR A 99 -12.34 -9.52 8.56
N GLU A 100 -13.34 -9.58 9.44
CA GLU A 100 -13.21 -9.06 10.80
C GLU A 100 -12.23 -9.88 11.65
N GLY A 101 -12.17 -11.19 11.41
CA GLY A 101 -11.28 -12.14 12.11
C GLY A 101 -9.83 -12.16 11.60
N LEU A 102 -9.53 -11.51 10.47
CA LEU A 102 -8.16 -11.44 9.95
C LEU A 102 -7.22 -10.69 10.92
N LYS A 103 -5.94 -11.10 10.94
CA LYS A 103 -4.91 -10.46 11.77
C LYS A 103 -4.44 -9.14 11.14
N TRP A 104 -5.27 -8.11 11.19
CA TRP A 104 -4.97 -6.77 10.65
C TRP A 104 -3.75 -6.15 11.30
N ARG A 105 -2.87 -5.58 10.46
CA ARG A 105 -1.68 -4.87 10.92
C ARG A 105 -2.07 -3.53 11.52
N MET A 106 -1.68 -3.28 12.77
CA MET A 106 -1.87 -1.95 13.34
C MET A 106 -0.79 -0.99 12.83
N ILE A 107 -1.23 0.12 12.25
CA ILE A 107 -0.36 1.20 11.76
C ILE A 107 -0.38 2.32 12.79
N SER A 108 0.79 2.67 13.31
CA SER A 108 0.97 3.86 14.13
C SER A 108 1.13 5.08 13.22
N LYS A 109 0.21 6.03 13.34
CA LYS A 109 0.29 7.34 12.67
C LYS A 109 1.06 8.33 13.56
N PRO A 110 1.67 9.39 12.99
CA PRO A 110 2.28 10.45 13.77
C PRO A 110 1.25 11.03 14.76
N GLY A 111 1.63 11.16 16.03
CA GLY A 111 0.71 11.52 17.12
C GLY A 111 0.29 10.34 18.01
N GLY A 112 0.92 9.17 17.87
CA GLY A 112 0.68 8.01 18.75
C GLY A 112 -0.65 7.29 18.51
N ALA A 113 -1.41 7.70 17.50
CA ALA A 113 -2.67 7.07 17.14
C ALA A 113 -2.41 5.74 16.43
N THR A 114 -2.96 4.67 17.00
CA THR A 114 -2.90 3.32 16.42
C THR A 114 -4.18 3.03 15.67
N VAL A 115 -4.12 2.96 14.34
CA VAL A 115 -5.26 2.71 13.45
C VAL A 115 -5.04 1.43 12.64
N LYS A 116 -6.12 0.87 12.10
CA LYS A 116 -6.02 -0.23 11.13
C LYS A 116 -5.59 0.34 9.76
N PRO A 117 -5.24 -0.52 8.79
CA PRO A 117 -4.95 -0.07 7.43
C PRO A 117 -6.20 0.51 6.77
N ASP A 118 -6.00 1.41 5.81
CA ASP A 118 -7.09 2.06 5.09
C ASP A 118 -8.01 1.04 4.38
N ASP A 119 -7.46 -0.09 3.94
CA ASP A 119 -8.22 -1.17 3.30
C ASP A 119 -9.24 -1.83 4.23
N PHE A 120 -8.95 -1.94 5.53
CA PHE A 120 -9.93 -2.41 6.52
C PHE A 120 -11.14 -1.47 6.57
N TYR A 121 -10.88 -0.16 6.59
CA TYR A 121 -11.95 0.85 6.67
C TYR A 121 -12.79 0.90 5.40
N ARG A 122 -12.17 0.68 4.23
CA ARG A 122 -12.88 0.55 2.95
C ARG A 122 -13.78 -0.68 2.90
N LEU A 123 -13.31 -1.84 3.36
CA LEU A 123 -14.14 -3.05 3.46
C LEU A 123 -15.32 -2.84 4.41
N TYR A 124 -15.07 -2.26 5.59
CA TYR A 124 -16.14 -1.91 6.53
C TYR A 124 -17.18 -0.99 5.89
N ALA A 125 -16.73 0.07 5.20
CA ALA A 125 -17.62 1.01 4.53
C ALA A 125 -18.50 0.35 3.46
N LEU A 126 -17.92 -0.54 2.64
CA LEU A 126 -18.67 -1.30 1.63
C LEU A 126 -19.69 -2.25 2.27
N GLN A 127 -19.34 -2.89 3.39
CA GLN A 127 -20.26 -3.71 4.16
C GLN A 127 -21.43 -2.89 4.70
N GLN A 128 -21.16 -1.74 5.31
CA GLN A 128 -22.22 -0.86 5.83
C GLN A 128 -23.10 -0.31 4.71
N GLN A 129 -22.53 0.07 3.56
CA GLN A 129 -23.31 0.50 2.41
C GLN A 129 -24.17 -0.63 1.83
N ALA A 130 -23.67 -1.87 1.81
CA ALA A 130 -24.43 -3.03 1.35
C ALA A 130 -25.63 -3.33 2.28
N SER A 131 -25.45 -3.23 3.59
CA SER A 131 -26.48 -3.59 4.58
C SER A 131 -27.43 -2.45 4.96
N GLN A 132 -26.88 -1.26 5.24
CA GLN A 132 -27.62 -0.10 5.73
C GLN A 132 -27.88 0.96 4.65
N GLY A 133 -27.14 0.91 3.53
CA GLY A 133 -27.19 1.96 2.52
C GLY A 133 -26.42 3.21 2.93
N ASP A 134 -26.92 4.37 2.51
CA ASP A 134 -26.24 5.64 2.67
C ASP A 134 -26.05 6.06 4.14
N ASN A 135 -24.85 6.52 4.46
CA ASN A 135 -24.54 7.05 5.77
C ASN A 135 -25.28 8.37 6.02
N THR A 136 -26.17 8.38 7.02
CA THR A 136 -26.89 9.57 7.51
C THR A 136 -26.43 10.00 8.90
N THR A 137 -25.47 9.28 9.49
CA THR A 137 -24.97 9.55 10.84
C THR A 137 -23.99 10.72 10.85
N GLU A 138 -23.84 11.40 11.99
CA GLU A 138 -22.86 12.46 12.15
C GLU A 138 -21.44 11.93 12.32
N ARG A 139 -20.45 12.70 11.87
CA ARG A 139 -19.04 12.31 11.97
C ARG A 139 -18.60 12.27 13.44
N PRO A 140 -18.16 11.12 13.97
CA PRO A 140 -17.76 11.02 15.37
C PRO A 140 -16.50 11.87 15.61
N MET A 141 -16.60 12.89 16.46
CA MET A 141 -15.44 13.75 16.77
C MET A 141 -14.66 13.30 18.00
N TRP A 142 -15.29 12.60 18.95
CA TRP A 142 -14.74 12.26 20.25
C TRP A 142 -15.01 10.79 20.59
N ALA A 143 -14.04 10.10 21.19
CA ALA A 143 -14.23 8.75 21.68
C ALA A 143 -14.97 8.78 23.02
N GLU A 144 -15.82 7.77 23.28
CA GLU A 144 -16.57 7.65 24.55
C GLU A 144 -15.66 7.67 25.79
N LYS A 145 -14.42 7.18 25.66
CA LYS A 145 -13.42 7.14 26.74
C LYS A 145 -12.56 8.40 26.86
N GLY A 146 -12.87 9.45 26.11
CA GLY A 146 -12.03 10.64 26.00
C GLY A 146 -10.99 10.53 24.89
N GLY A 147 -10.74 11.65 24.20
CA GLY A 147 -9.75 11.77 23.13
C GLY A 147 -10.34 11.81 21.71
N LEU A 148 -9.51 12.13 20.73
CA LEU A 148 -9.88 12.16 19.32
C LEU A 148 -10.06 10.73 18.78
N ASP A 149 -11.25 10.42 18.27
CA ASP A 149 -11.52 9.11 17.68
C ASP A 149 -11.06 9.03 16.22
N PHE A 150 -9.79 8.72 15.99
CA PHE A 150 -9.26 8.51 14.63
C PHE A 150 -9.89 7.29 13.93
N LYS A 151 -10.29 6.26 14.68
CA LYS A 151 -10.81 5.01 14.10
C LYS A 151 -12.26 5.18 13.66
N GLY A 152 -13.09 5.77 14.51
CA GLY A 152 -14.49 6.10 14.19
C GLY A 152 -14.56 7.09 13.04
N ARG A 153 -13.69 8.13 13.05
CA ARG A 153 -13.59 9.06 11.91
C ARG A 153 -13.23 8.35 10.62
N ALA A 154 -12.22 7.47 10.61
CA ALA A 154 -11.82 6.74 9.41
C ALA A 154 -12.94 5.82 8.87
N ARG A 155 -13.67 5.13 9.76
CA ARG A 155 -14.84 4.33 9.38
C ARG A 155 -15.94 5.18 8.76
N TRP A 156 -16.26 6.29 9.42
CA TRP A 156 -17.30 7.20 8.96
C TRP A 156 -16.93 7.86 7.64
N ASP A 157 -15.69 8.34 7.50
CA ASP A 157 -15.17 8.97 6.28
C ASP A 157 -15.21 8.00 5.09
N ALA A 158 -14.81 6.75 5.32
CA ALA A 158 -14.87 5.71 4.28
C ALA A 158 -16.31 5.40 3.87
N TRP A 159 -17.25 5.31 4.83
CA TRP A 159 -18.66 5.04 4.53
C TRP A 159 -19.35 6.22 3.84
N ALA A 160 -19.12 7.44 4.32
CA ALA A 160 -19.64 8.66 3.70
C ALA A 160 -19.15 8.84 2.25
N ALA A 161 -17.94 8.37 1.93
CA ALA A 161 -17.40 8.41 0.58
C ALA A 161 -18.11 7.48 -0.42
N LEU A 162 -18.91 6.52 0.05
CA LEU A 162 -19.67 5.57 -0.78
C LEU A 162 -21.13 5.95 -0.97
N LYS A 163 -21.52 7.16 -0.54
CA LYS A 163 -22.89 7.65 -0.67
C LYS A 163 -23.40 7.59 -2.12
N GLY A 164 -24.58 7.03 -2.32
CA GLY A 164 -25.21 6.83 -3.62
C GLY A 164 -24.82 5.52 -4.32
N LEU A 165 -24.01 4.67 -3.68
CA LEU A 165 -23.67 3.34 -4.21
C LEU A 165 -24.80 2.35 -3.93
N ALA A 166 -25.20 1.59 -4.95
CA ALA A 166 -26.22 0.54 -4.81
C ALA A 166 -25.70 -0.63 -3.94
N SER A 167 -26.60 -1.28 -3.19
CA SER A 167 -26.26 -2.39 -2.29
C SER A 167 -25.56 -3.55 -3.02
N GLU A 168 -26.08 -3.96 -4.18
CA GLU A 168 -25.49 -5.04 -4.99
C GLU A 168 -24.09 -4.69 -5.51
N GLU A 169 -23.88 -3.43 -5.91
CA GLU A 169 -22.57 -2.95 -6.34
C GLU A 169 -21.59 -2.88 -5.16
N ALA A 170 -22.06 -2.50 -3.97
CA ALA A 170 -21.26 -2.48 -2.75
C ALA A 170 -20.77 -3.88 -2.37
N LYS A 171 -21.63 -4.91 -2.46
CA LYS A 171 -21.25 -6.32 -2.22
C LYS A 171 -20.18 -6.77 -3.21
N LEU A 172 -20.37 -6.51 -4.50
CA LEU A 172 -19.40 -6.92 -5.53
C LEU A 172 -18.04 -6.23 -5.33
N ARG A 173 -18.06 -4.91 -5.06
CA ARG A 173 -16.84 -4.15 -4.73
C ARG A 173 -16.17 -4.65 -3.46
N PHE A 174 -16.93 -5.08 -2.45
CA PHE A 174 -16.39 -5.67 -1.23
C PHE A 174 -15.63 -6.96 -1.53
N VAL A 175 -16.25 -7.89 -2.25
CA VAL A 175 -15.65 -9.17 -2.63
C VAL A 175 -14.37 -8.92 -3.43
N LYS A 176 -14.43 -8.02 -4.43
CA LYS A 176 -13.27 -7.62 -5.21
C LYS A 176 -12.14 -7.06 -4.33
N LEU A 177 -12.46 -6.11 -3.46
CA LEU A 177 -11.46 -5.48 -2.59
C LEU A 177 -10.84 -6.50 -1.62
N PHE A 178 -11.62 -7.45 -1.11
CA PHE A 178 -11.15 -8.50 -0.22
C PHE A 178 -10.04 -9.35 -0.87
N TYR A 179 -10.17 -9.65 -2.16
CA TYR A 179 -9.18 -10.40 -2.92
C TYR A 179 -8.00 -9.54 -3.39
N GLU A 180 -8.23 -8.25 -3.66
CA GLU A 180 -7.23 -7.34 -4.20
C GLU A 180 -6.37 -6.63 -3.15
N PHE A 181 -6.80 -6.52 -1.88
CA PHE A 181 -6.07 -5.75 -0.88
C PHE A 181 -4.72 -6.39 -0.54
N PRO A 182 -3.65 -5.59 -0.37
CA PRO A 182 -2.28 -6.09 -0.29
C PRO A 182 -2.05 -6.92 0.98
N PRO A 183 -1.20 -7.97 0.92
CA PRO A 183 -0.88 -8.80 2.08
C PRO A 183 -0.22 -8.00 3.21
N SER A 184 0.41 -6.87 2.89
CA SER A 184 1.02 -5.94 3.86
C SER A 184 0.03 -5.31 4.84
N ALA A 185 -1.28 -5.36 4.54
CA ALA A 185 -2.35 -4.93 5.44
C ALA A 185 -2.55 -5.90 6.62
N LEU A 186 -2.02 -7.12 6.55
CA LEU A 186 -2.14 -8.14 7.60
C LEU A 186 -0.78 -8.42 8.26
N TYR A 187 -0.79 -8.88 9.51
CA TYR A 187 0.39 -9.45 10.18
C TYR A 187 0.76 -10.82 9.60
N SER A 188 -0.25 -11.61 9.20
CA SER A 188 -0.09 -12.88 8.50
C SER A 188 -1.27 -13.06 7.55
N ASP A 189 -1.00 -13.35 6.28
CA ASP A 189 -2.05 -13.61 5.30
C ASP A 189 -2.58 -15.03 5.43
N THR A 190 -3.76 -15.19 6.03
CA THR A 190 -4.45 -16.48 6.19
C THR A 190 -5.58 -16.67 5.18
N ARG A 191 -5.73 -15.76 4.19
CA ARG A 191 -6.84 -15.81 3.22
C ARG A 191 -6.78 -17.05 2.32
N GLY A 192 -5.59 -17.59 2.05
CA GLY A 192 -5.42 -18.80 1.25
C GLY A 192 -6.09 -20.05 1.83
N GLY A 193 -6.33 -20.10 3.15
CA GLY A 193 -7.06 -21.20 3.79
C GLY A 193 -8.58 -21.09 3.71
N VAL A 194 -9.11 -19.92 3.31
CA VAL A 194 -10.55 -19.66 3.15
C VAL A 194 -11.01 -20.02 1.73
N THR A 195 -10.08 -20.02 0.77
CA THR A 195 -10.31 -20.32 -0.64
C THR A 195 -10.02 -21.77 -1.03
N ALA A 196 -9.70 -22.64 -0.06
CA ALA A 196 -9.29 -24.03 -0.28
C ALA A 196 -10.39 -25.03 0.09
#